data_AF-A0A3D1TV04-F1
#
_entry.id   AF-A0A3D1TV04-F1
#
_cell.length_a   1.000
_cell.length_b   1.000
_cell.length_c   1.000
_cell.angle_alpha   90.00
_cell.angle_beta   90.00
_cell.angle_gamma   90.00
#
_symmetry.space_group_name_H-M   'P 1'
#
loop_
_entity.id
_entity.type
_entity.pdbx_description
1 polymer ?
#
loop_
_entity_poly.entity_id
_entity_poly.type
_entity_poly.pdbx_seq_one_letter_code
_entity_poly.pdbx_strand_id
1 'polypeptide(L)'
;NLRWAALLHDIAKPRTRSHEPDGRPRFFHHEEIGAEMARHILSGLRYSNNFIEEVARVVETHMQLHAYADDWSDGAVRRLMMRLGPQLGNAIELARADAAAHGEMGRSDNAWKFDALEARLSELNQVSTSNLKSPLSGDELMQRYDRPPGPWIAKIKNELEDEVVEGRLSPNDREQAWSIADTLVDQA
;
A
#
# COMPACT_ATOMS: atom_id res chain seq x y z
N ASN A 1 10.60 9.88 11.57
CA ASN A 1 10.76 8.98 10.42
C ASN A 1 10.91 9.74 9.12
N LEU A 2 10.06 10.73 8.84
CA LEU A 2 10.09 11.55 7.62
C LEU A 2 11.49 12.01 7.16
N ARG A 3 12.32 12.58 8.04
CA ARG A 3 13.67 13.05 7.67
C ARG A 3 14.57 11.95 7.11
N TRP A 4 14.50 10.74 7.67
CA TRP A 4 15.25 9.59 7.18
C TRP A 4 14.69 9.09 5.86
N ALA A 5 13.37 9.03 5.72
CA ALA A 5 12.75 8.67 4.45
C ALA A 5 13.13 9.69 3.35
N ALA A 6 13.08 10.99 3.64
CA ALA A 6 13.50 12.04 2.72
C ALA A 6 14.96 11.91 2.29
N LEU A 7 15.86 11.59 3.23
CA LEU A 7 17.27 11.35 2.94
C LEU A 7 17.49 10.13 2.02
N LEU A 8 16.67 9.09 2.17
CA LEU A 8 16.91 7.77 1.59
C LEU A 8 16.01 7.42 0.40
N HIS A 9 14.92 8.14 0.14
CA HIS A 9 13.89 7.71 -0.83
C HIS A 9 14.44 7.43 -2.23
N ASP A 10 15.42 8.23 -2.64
CA ASP A 10 16.05 8.16 -3.97
C ASP A 10 17.42 7.46 -3.98
N ILE A 11 17.85 6.85 -2.85
CA ILE A 11 19.22 6.36 -2.69
C ILE A 11 19.64 5.32 -3.75
N ALA A 12 18.67 4.59 -4.30
CA ALA A 12 18.92 3.55 -5.30
C ALA A 12 18.88 4.05 -6.75
N LYS A 13 18.53 5.31 -7.03
CA LYS A 13 18.52 5.86 -8.42
C LYS A 13 19.83 5.56 -9.18
N PRO A 14 21.04 5.73 -8.61
CA PRO A 14 22.27 5.38 -9.31
C PRO A 14 22.39 3.89 -9.67
N ARG A 15 21.81 2.99 -8.86
CA ARG A 15 21.86 1.52 -9.07
C ARG A 15 20.85 1.04 -10.11
N THR A 16 19.74 1.76 -10.28
CA THR A 16 18.67 1.42 -11.22
C THR A 16 18.68 2.25 -12.50
N ARG A 17 19.71 3.08 -12.69
CA ARG A 17 19.82 3.95 -13.85
C ARG A 17 19.91 3.14 -15.13
N SER A 18 18.94 3.36 -16.00
CA SER A 18 18.89 2.88 -17.39
C SER A 18 18.71 4.08 -18.34
N HIS A 19 18.81 3.86 -19.65
CA HIS A 19 18.60 4.91 -20.66
C HIS A 19 17.57 4.45 -21.68
N GLU A 20 16.68 5.37 -22.06
CA GLU A 20 15.78 5.21 -23.21
C GLU A 20 16.57 5.23 -24.53
N PRO A 21 15.96 4.82 -25.66
CA PRO A 21 16.59 4.93 -26.98
C PRO A 21 17.03 6.36 -27.36
N ASP A 22 16.39 7.38 -26.80
CA ASP A 22 16.72 8.80 -27.01
C ASP A 22 17.78 9.35 -26.01
N GLY A 23 18.32 8.50 -25.14
CA GLY A 23 19.35 8.85 -24.16
C GLY A 23 18.82 9.44 -22.85
N ARG A 24 17.51 9.60 -22.67
CA ARG A 24 16.94 10.06 -21.38
C ARG A 24 17.14 9.01 -20.30
N PRO A 25 17.62 9.38 -19.09
CA PRO A 25 17.79 8.43 -18.00
C PRO A 25 16.43 8.02 -17.40
N ARG A 26 16.32 6.76 -16.99
CA ARG A 26 15.19 6.19 -16.23
C ARG A 26 15.69 5.47 -14.99
N PHE A 27 14.85 5.39 -13.97
CA PHE A 27 15.17 4.80 -12.66
C PHE A 27 14.06 3.84 -12.22
N PHE A 28 13.81 2.78 -12.99
CA PHE A 28 12.74 1.83 -12.69
C PHE A 28 13.01 1.07 -11.38
N HIS A 29 11.98 0.86 -10.56
CA HIS A 29 12.03 0.08 -9.31
C HIS A 29 13.08 0.56 -8.29
N HIS A 30 13.44 1.85 -8.31
CA HIS A 30 14.42 2.39 -7.37
C HIS A 30 13.86 2.48 -5.95
N GLU A 31 12.56 2.62 -5.81
CA GLU A 31 11.84 2.60 -4.54
C GLU A 31 12.00 1.27 -3.80
N GLU A 32 11.94 0.13 -4.50
CA GLU A 32 12.07 -1.22 -3.94
C GLU A 32 13.50 -1.46 -3.44
N ILE A 33 14.49 -1.25 -4.32
CA ILE A 33 15.91 -1.39 -3.97
C ILE A 33 16.31 -0.36 -2.91
N GLY A 34 15.75 0.86 -2.98
CA GLY A 34 15.97 1.92 -2.00
C GLY A 34 15.49 1.54 -0.62
N ALA A 35 14.35 0.86 -0.52
CA ALA A 35 13.81 0.36 0.75
C ALA A 35 14.72 -0.71 1.37
N GLU A 36 15.23 -1.66 0.57
CA GLU A 36 16.22 -2.65 1.02
C GLU A 36 17.51 -1.99 1.52
N MET A 37 18.02 -1.00 0.77
CA MET A 37 19.19 -0.23 1.19
C MET A 37 18.94 0.54 2.49
N ALA A 38 17.76 1.14 2.64
CA ALA A 38 17.36 1.83 3.87
C ALA A 38 17.36 0.87 5.06
N ARG A 39 16.82 -0.35 4.91
CA ARG A 39 16.86 -1.39 5.94
C ARG A 39 18.28 -1.72 6.36
N HIS A 40 19.16 -1.95 5.39
CA HIS A 40 20.56 -2.28 5.65
C HIS A 40 21.30 -1.15 6.39
N ILE A 41 21.15 0.10 5.93
CA ILE A 41 21.80 1.27 6.52
C ILE A 41 21.33 1.49 7.95
N LEU A 42 20.02 1.52 8.18
CA LEU A 42 19.45 1.81 9.49
C LEU A 42 19.70 0.68 10.50
N SER A 43 19.79 -0.57 10.02
CA SER A 43 20.25 -1.70 10.83
C SER A 43 21.71 -1.54 11.27
N GLY A 44 22.60 -1.12 10.36
CA GLY A 44 24.00 -0.80 10.69
C GLY A 44 24.15 0.33 11.70
N LEU A 45 23.23 1.30 11.67
CA LEU A 45 23.14 2.40 12.65
C LEU A 45 22.42 2.01 13.96
N ARG A 46 22.00 0.75 14.09
CA ARG A 46 21.36 0.17 15.29
C ARG A 46 20.03 0.83 15.69
N TYR A 47 19.25 1.30 14.71
CA TYR A 47 17.86 1.67 14.96
C TYR A 47 17.00 0.43 15.29
N SER A 48 15.85 0.64 15.94
CA SER A 48 14.93 -0.46 16.24
C SER A 48 14.27 -1.01 14.97
N ASN A 49 13.92 -2.29 14.95
CA ASN A 49 13.26 -2.93 13.79
C ASN A 49 11.98 -2.20 13.38
N ASN A 50 11.18 -1.72 14.33
CA ASN A 50 9.98 -0.95 14.03
C ASN A 50 10.31 0.34 13.27
N PHE A 51 11.31 1.11 13.74
CA PHE A 51 11.74 2.33 13.07
C PHE A 51 12.28 2.06 11.66
N ILE A 52 13.04 0.98 11.51
CA ILE A 52 13.58 0.55 10.22
C ILE A 52 12.45 0.29 9.22
N GLU A 53 11.45 -0.51 9.60
CA GLU A 53 10.32 -0.82 8.73
C GLU A 53 9.44 0.40 8.44
N GLU A 54 9.26 1.30 9.41
CA GLU A 54 8.53 2.55 9.21
C GLU A 54 9.20 3.43 8.14
N VAL A 55 10.54 3.57 8.17
CA VAL A 55 11.27 4.35 7.16
C VAL A 55 11.27 3.62 5.81
N ALA A 56 11.62 2.34 5.80
CA ALA A 56 11.73 1.54 4.58
C ALA A 56 10.40 1.51 3.82
N ARG A 57 9.27 1.44 4.53
CA ARG A 57 7.95 1.45 3.90
C ARG A 57 7.62 2.78 3.22
N VAL A 58 7.96 3.91 3.83
CA VAL A 58 7.78 5.22 3.20
C VAL A 58 8.64 5.34 1.95
N VAL A 59 9.89 4.87 2.00
CA VAL A 59 10.80 4.80 0.84
C VAL A 59 10.21 3.91 -0.26
N GLU A 60 9.71 2.73 0.07
CA GLU A 60 9.16 1.77 -0.90
C GLU A 60 7.93 2.32 -1.64
N THR A 61 7.11 3.13 -0.98
CA THR A 61 5.84 3.63 -1.54
C THR A 61 5.92 5.01 -2.18
N HIS A 62 7.08 5.68 -2.16
CA HIS A 62 7.13 7.10 -2.53
C HIS A 62 6.69 7.34 -3.99
N MET A 63 7.09 6.49 -4.94
CA MET A 63 6.63 6.57 -6.34
C MET A 63 5.13 6.31 -6.51
N GLN A 64 4.55 5.44 -5.69
CA GLN A 64 3.13 5.12 -5.74
C GLN A 64 2.26 6.35 -5.44
N LEU A 65 2.72 7.26 -4.56
CA LEU A 65 2.01 8.51 -4.25
C LEU A 65 2.05 9.50 -5.42
N HIS A 66 3.16 9.58 -6.17
CA HIS A 66 3.23 10.41 -7.38
C HIS A 66 2.33 9.90 -8.52
N ALA A 67 2.03 8.60 -8.51
CA ALA A 67 1.13 7.96 -9.46
C ALA A 67 -0.36 8.11 -9.09
N TYR A 68 -0.70 8.80 -8.00
CA TYR A 68 -2.09 9.08 -7.66
C TYR A 68 -2.78 9.88 -8.78
N ALA A 69 -3.99 9.45 -9.11
CA ALA A 69 -4.92 10.10 -10.03
C ALA A 69 -6.35 9.83 -9.54
N ASP A 70 -7.30 10.68 -9.95
CA ASP A 70 -8.68 10.63 -9.48
C ASP A 70 -9.41 9.32 -9.84
N ASP A 71 -8.91 8.60 -10.84
CA ASP A 71 -9.44 7.32 -11.30
C ASP A 71 -9.02 6.11 -10.45
N TRP A 72 -8.18 6.30 -9.42
CA TRP A 72 -7.89 5.23 -8.46
C TRP A 72 -9.20 4.69 -7.87
N SER A 73 -9.30 3.37 -7.67
CA SER A 73 -10.44 2.80 -6.95
C SER A 73 -10.33 3.06 -5.44
N ASP A 74 -11.46 3.03 -4.74
CA ASP A 74 -11.45 3.10 -3.27
C ASP A 74 -10.62 1.95 -2.67
N GLY A 75 -10.63 0.77 -3.31
CA GLY A 75 -9.78 -0.35 -2.93
C GLY A 75 -8.29 -0.03 -3.04
N ALA A 76 -7.85 0.68 -4.08
CA ALA A 76 -6.46 1.11 -4.22
C ALA A 76 -6.06 2.09 -3.10
N VAL A 77 -6.94 3.04 -2.77
CA VAL A 77 -6.71 3.99 -1.67
C VAL A 77 -6.69 3.27 -0.31
N ARG A 78 -7.62 2.33 -0.06
CA ARG A 78 -7.62 1.51 1.16
C ARG A 78 -6.36 0.65 1.30
N ARG A 79 -5.88 0.04 0.21
CA ARG A 79 -4.60 -0.68 0.21
C ARG A 79 -3.43 0.21 0.58
N LEU A 80 -3.37 1.43 0.03
CA LEU A 80 -2.36 2.42 0.38
C LEU A 80 -2.43 2.75 1.89
N MET A 81 -3.63 2.98 2.43
CA MET A 81 -3.85 3.24 3.86
C MET A 81 -3.36 2.08 4.73
N MET A 82 -3.74 0.85 4.41
CA MET A 82 -3.34 -0.34 5.17
C MET A 82 -1.83 -0.57 5.10
N ARG A 83 -1.24 -0.40 3.91
CA ARG A 83 0.20 -0.52 3.71
C ARG A 83 0.94 0.49 4.58
N LEU A 84 0.64 1.79 4.43
CA LEU A 84 1.38 2.85 5.12
C LEU A 84 1.03 2.99 6.60
N GLY A 85 -0.19 2.64 7.01
CA GLY A 85 -0.66 2.69 8.39
C GLY A 85 -0.33 4.05 9.05
N PRO A 86 0.33 4.06 10.23
CA PRO A 86 0.72 5.29 10.91
C PRO A 86 1.66 6.22 10.12
N GLN A 87 2.35 5.69 9.09
CA GLN A 87 3.28 6.47 8.27
C GLN A 87 2.63 7.16 7.07
N LEU A 88 1.32 6.99 6.86
CA LEU A 88 0.59 7.56 5.73
C LEU A 88 0.80 9.08 5.61
N GLY A 89 0.68 9.82 6.72
CA GLY A 89 0.91 11.27 6.73
C GLY A 89 2.35 11.64 6.34
N ASN A 90 3.35 10.94 6.89
CA ASN A 90 4.75 11.16 6.52
C ASN A 90 5.01 10.86 5.03
N ALA A 91 4.35 9.84 4.48
CA ALA A 91 4.53 9.47 3.07
C ALA A 91 3.95 10.54 2.14
N ILE A 92 2.75 11.05 2.44
CA ILE A 92 2.12 12.15 1.68
C ILE A 92 2.97 13.43 1.78
N GLU A 93 3.46 13.76 2.98
CA GLU A 93 4.32 14.92 3.19
C GLU A 93 5.63 14.81 2.40
N LEU A 94 6.24 13.62 2.37
CA LEU A 94 7.43 13.36 1.55
C LEU A 94 7.13 13.59 0.06
N ALA A 95 6.07 12.98 -0.47
CA ALA A 95 5.73 13.10 -1.89
C ALA A 95 5.39 14.55 -2.28
N ARG A 96 4.71 15.28 -1.39
CA ARG A 96 4.41 16.71 -1.57
C ARG A 96 5.69 17.55 -1.58
N ALA A 97 6.62 17.30 -0.67
CA ALA A 97 7.90 17.98 -0.61
C ALA A 97 8.77 17.71 -1.85
N ASP A 98 8.83 16.45 -2.30
CA ASP A 98 9.56 16.06 -3.51
C ASP A 98 8.96 16.70 -4.77
N ALA A 99 7.65 16.66 -4.96
CA ALA A 99 6.99 17.33 -6.08
C ALA A 99 7.27 18.85 -6.08
N ALA A 100 7.28 19.47 -4.91
CA ALA A 100 7.59 20.89 -4.77
C ALA A 100 9.05 21.24 -5.09
N ALA A 101 9.99 20.28 -4.97
CA ALA A 101 11.39 20.47 -5.29
C ALA A 101 11.65 20.53 -6.82
N HIS A 102 10.71 20.05 -7.64
CA HIS A 102 10.81 20.04 -9.11
C HIS A 102 10.48 21.40 -9.78
N GLY A 103 10.32 22.48 -9.01
CA GLY A 103 10.07 23.84 -9.52
C GLY A 103 8.60 24.17 -9.77
N GLU A 104 8.31 25.31 -10.41
CA GLU A 104 6.94 25.81 -10.63
C GLU A 104 6.04 24.81 -11.37
N MET A 105 6.59 24.11 -12.37
CA MET A 105 5.86 23.12 -13.17
C MET A 105 5.54 21.85 -12.36
N GLY A 106 6.46 21.40 -11.51
CA GLY A 106 6.22 20.28 -10.59
C GLY A 106 5.20 20.61 -9.50
N ARG A 107 5.15 21.88 -9.07
CA ARG A 107 4.17 22.40 -8.11
C ARG A 107 2.77 22.51 -8.70
N SER A 108 2.61 23.06 -9.91
CA SER A 108 1.28 23.25 -10.52
C SER A 108 0.57 21.94 -10.82
N ASP A 109 1.31 20.94 -11.32
CA ASP A 109 0.69 19.73 -11.89
C ASP A 109 0.36 18.68 -10.83
N ASN A 110 0.98 18.76 -9.64
CA ASN A 110 0.83 17.77 -8.58
C ASN A 110 0.23 18.31 -7.27
N ALA A 111 0.13 19.64 -7.06
CA ALA A 111 -0.40 20.17 -5.80
C ALA A 111 -1.81 19.66 -5.49
N TRP A 112 -2.68 19.65 -6.50
CA TRP A 112 -4.06 19.19 -6.37
C TRP A 112 -4.15 17.70 -6.02
N LYS A 113 -3.20 16.86 -6.49
CA LYS A 113 -3.23 15.41 -6.30
C LYS A 113 -3.16 15.02 -4.83
N PHE A 114 -2.28 15.68 -4.08
CA PHE A 114 -2.10 15.38 -2.66
C PHE A 114 -3.29 15.87 -1.84
N ASP A 115 -3.85 17.04 -2.17
CA ASP A 115 -5.05 17.56 -1.52
C ASP A 115 -6.27 16.65 -1.80
N ALA A 116 -6.43 16.19 -3.04
CA ALA A 116 -7.50 15.27 -3.44
C ALA A 116 -7.34 13.90 -2.76
N LEU A 117 -6.13 13.35 -2.71
CA LEU A 117 -5.84 12.11 -1.98
C LEU A 117 -6.16 12.26 -0.49
N GLU A 118 -5.75 13.35 0.16
CA GLU A 118 -6.05 13.61 1.58
C GLU A 118 -7.56 13.73 1.85
N ALA A 119 -8.31 14.40 0.98
CA ALA A 119 -9.76 14.48 1.07
C ALA A 119 -10.40 13.08 0.99
N ARG A 120 -9.99 12.28 0.00
CA ARG A 120 -10.49 10.92 -0.20
C ARG A 120 -10.12 9.98 0.94
N LEU A 121 -8.92 10.13 1.50
CA LEU A 121 -8.48 9.41 2.70
C LEU A 121 -9.36 9.75 3.91
N SER A 122 -9.75 11.01 4.06
CA SER A 122 -10.66 11.45 5.12
C SER A 122 -12.06 10.84 4.95
N GLU A 123 -12.60 10.83 3.74
CA GLU A 123 -13.90 10.21 3.44
C GLU A 123 -13.89 8.71 3.74
N LEU A 124 -12.84 7.99 3.32
CA LEU A 124 -12.71 6.55 3.54
C LEU A 124 -12.43 6.19 5.01
N ASN A 125 -11.72 7.02 5.76
CA ASN A 125 -11.48 6.79 7.19
C ASN A 125 -12.75 6.89 8.04
N GLN A 126 -13.73 7.71 7.62
CA GLN A 126 -15.03 7.77 8.30
C GLN A 126 -15.83 6.46 8.13
N VAL A 127 -15.56 5.72 7.06
CA VAL A 127 -16.08 4.36 6.82
C VAL A 127 -15.11 3.34 7.44
N SER A 128 -15.15 3.24 8.77
CA SER A 128 -14.37 2.32 9.63
C SER A 128 -13.49 1.28 8.92
N THR A 129 -12.22 1.60 8.69
CA THR A 129 -11.22 0.68 8.08
C THR A 129 -10.90 -0.53 8.94
N SER A 130 -11.27 -0.51 10.23
CA SER A 130 -11.15 -1.66 11.15
C SER A 130 -11.99 -2.88 10.73
N ASN A 131 -12.91 -2.72 9.77
CA ASN A 131 -13.74 -3.78 9.23
C ASN A 131 -13.28 -4.28 7.84
N LEU A 132 -12.11 -3.90 7.33
CA LEU A 132 -11.58 -4.38 6.05
C LEU A 132 -10.97 -5.79 6.13
N LYS A 133 -11.64 -6.71 6.82
CA LYS A 133 -11.20 -8.10 6.98
C LYS A 133 -12.25 -9.02 6.37
N SER A 134 -11.84 -10.26 6.09
CA SER A 134 -12.77 -11.33 5.75
C SER A 134 -13.94 -11.38 6.75
N PRO A 135 -15.20 -11.37 6.29
CA PRO A 135 -16.37 -11.52 7.16
C PRO A 135 -16.45 -12.89 7.85
N LEU A 136 -15.66 -13.86 7.40
CA LEU A 136 -15.65 -15.24 7.87
C LEU A 136 -14.33 -15.60 8.57
N SER A 137 -14.43 -16.31 9.68
CA SER A 137 -13.28 -16.84 10.41
C SER A 137 -12.81 -18.19 9.84
N GLY A 138 -11.56 -18.57 10.15
CA GLY A 138 -11.03 -19.88 9.74
C GLY A 138 -11.80 -21.04 10.35
N ASP A 139 -12.24 -20.90 11.61
CA ASP A 139 -13.00 -21.94 12.33
C ASP A 139 -14.37 -22.17 11.70
N GLU A 140 -15.05 -21.09 11.29
CA GLU A 140 -16.32 -21.19 10.57
C GLU A 140 -16.16 -21.91 9.23
N LEU A 141 -15.10 -21.59 8.48
CA LEU A 141 -14.80 -22.27 7.21
C LEU A 141 -14.55 -23.77 7.45
N MET A 142 -13.72 -24.13 8.42
CA MET A 142 -13.43 -25.53 8.75
C MET A 142 -14.71 -26.27 9.16
N GLN A 143 -15.57 -25.65 9.97
CA GLN A 143 -16.82 -26.24 10.42
C GLN A 143 -17.83 -26.44 9.28
N ARG A 144 -17.95 -25.48 8.35
CA ARG A 144 -18.90 -25.59 7.22
C ARG A 144 -18.52 -26.70 6.25
N TYR A 145 -17.23 -26.81 5.94
CA TYR A 145 -16.75 -27.70 4.88
C TYR A 145 -16.24 -29.05 5.39
N ASP A 146 -16.20 -29.25 6.72
CA ASP A 146 -15.65 -30.45 7.36
C ASP A 146 -14.23 -30.78 6.87
N ARG A 147 -13.39 -29.74 6.76
CA ARG A 147 -11.99 -29.84 6.29
C ARG A 147 -11.02 -29.44 7.39
N PRO A 148 -9.87 -30.14 7.52
CA PRO A 148 -8.82 -29.76 8.46
C PRO A 148 -8.14 -28.44 8.05
N PRO A 149 -7.39 -27.79 8.95
CA PRO A 149 -6.65 -26.57 8.64
C PRO A 149 -5.68 -26.77 7.48
N GLY A 150 -5.64 -25.81 6.56
CA GLY A 150 -4.74 -25.85 5.40
C GLY A 150 -4.73 -24.55 4.58
N PRO A 151 -3.91 -24.50 3.51
CA PRO A 151 -3.75 -23.29 2.67
C PRO A 151 -5.06 -22.79 2.05
N TRP A 152 -6.04 -23.67 1.85
CA TRP A 152 -7.36 -23.36 1.33
C TRP A 152 -8.10 -22.29 2.17
N ILE A 153 -7.88 -22.26 3.49
CA ILE A 153 -8.47 -21.24 4.37
C ILE A 153 -7.94 -19.86 4.03
N ALA A 154 -6.62 -19.74 3.87
CA ALA A 154 -5.99 -18.47 3.52
C ALA A 154 -6.46 -18.00 2.14
N LYS A 155 -6.58 -18.91 1.18
CA LYS A 155 -7.11 -18.60 -0.16
C LYS A 155 -8.49 -17.96 -0.08
N ILE A 156 -9.45 -18.60 0.61
CA ILE A 156 -10.81 -18.07 0.74
C ILE A 156 -10.81 -16.76 1.52
N LYS A 157 -10.11 -16.69 2.66
CA LYS A 157 -10.09 -15.49 3.49
C LYS A 157 -9.48 -14.29 2.79
N ASN A 158 -8.41 -14.49 2.02
CA ASN A 158 -7.76 -13.42 1.27
C ASN A 158 -8.69 -12.90 0.16
N GLU A 159 -9.38 -13.79 -0.56
CA GLU A 159 -10.34 -13.36 -1.59
C GLU A 159 -11.49 -12.55 -0.97
N LEU A 160 -12.04 -13.01 0.15
CA LEU A 160 -13.09 -12.26 0.86
C LEU A 160 -12.60 -10.91 1.38
N GLU A 161 -11.35 -10.85 1.86
CA GLU A 161 -10.73 -9.60 2.28
C GLU A 161 -10.55 -8.64 1.09
N ASP A 162 -10.11 -9.14 -0.06
CA ASP A 162 -9.96 -8.36 -1.28
C ASP A 162 -11.30 -7.82 -1.78
N GLU A 163 -12.37 -8.63 -1.77
CA GLU A 163 -13.73 -8.18 -2.09
C GLU A 163 -14.23 -7.08 -1.15
N VAL A 164 -13.91 -7.18 0.15
CA VAL A 164 -14.22 -6.13 1.14
C VAL A 164 -13.41 -4.86 0.89
N VAL A 165 -12.12 -5.00 0.63
CA VAL A 165 -11.22 -3.87 0.34
C VAL A 165 -11.68 -3.14 -0.92
N GLU A 166 -12.07 -3.87 -1.96
CA GLU A 166 -12.62 -3.30 -3.19
C GLU A 166 -14.03 -2.70 -3.01
N GLY A 167 -14.69 -2.93 -1.86
CA GLY A 167 -16.04 -2.45 -1.57
C GLY A 167 -17.13 -3.20 -2.32
N ARG A 168 -16.82 -4.36 -2.91
CA ARG A 168 -17.77 -5.26 -3.56
C ARG A 168 -18.52 -6.15 -2.58
N LEU A 169 -17.92 -6.39 -1.41
CA LEU A 169 -18.49 -7.12 -0.28
C LEU A 169 -18.55 -6.22 0.95
N SER A 170 -19.71 -6.14 1.59
CA SER A 170 -19.82 -5.48 2.89
C SER A 170 -19.18 -6.36 3.98
N PRO A 171 -18.38 -5.80 4.91
CA PRO A 171 -17.79 -6.56 6.02
C PRO A 171 -18.79 -7.35 6.87
N ASN A 172 -20.05 -6.90 6.90
CA ASN A 172 -21.12 -7.51 7.68
C ASN A 172 -22.03 -8.41 6.84
N ASP A 173 -21.83 -8.48 5.52
CA ASP A 173 -22.63 -9.32 4.63
C ASP A 173 -22.10 -10.75 4.62
N ARG A 174 -22.50 -11.49 5.65
CA ARG A 174 -22.10 -12.89 5.83
C ARG A 174 -22.72 -13.81 4.79
N GLU A 175 -23.90 -13.47 4.25
CA GLU A 175 -24.58 -14.30 3.26
C GLU A 175 -23.82 -14.29 1.93
N GLN A 176 -23.48 -13.10 1.44
CA GLN A 176 -22.67 -12.95 0.24
C GLN A 176 -21.27 -13.54 0.44
N ALA A 177 -20.67 -13.38 1.62
CA ALA A 177 -19.38 -13.98 1.94
C ALA A 177 -19.40 -15.52 1.85
N TRP A 178 -20.47 -16.17 2.33
CA TRP A 178 -20.62 -17.63 2.20
C TRP A 178 -20.81 -18.06 0.75
N SER A 179 -21.57 -17.30 -0.05
CA SER A 179 -21.74 -17.57 -1.48
C SER A 179 -20.41 -17.56 -2.22
N ILE A 180 -19.56 -16.56 -1.95
CA ILE A 180 -18.21 -16.48 -2.51
C ILE A 180 -17.35 -17.67 -2.04
N ALA A 181 -17.33 -17.96 -0.74
CA ALA A 181 -16.57 -19.08 -0.18
C ALA A 181 -16.95 -20.44 -0.81
N ASP A 182 -18.24 -20.67 -1.04
CA ASP A 182 -18.75 -21.90 -1.66
C ASP A 182 -18.27 -22.07 -3.10
N THR A 183 -18.07 -20.98 -3.85
CA THR A 183 -17.52 -21.07 -5.22
C THR A 183 -16.02 -21.36 -5.25
N LEU A 184 -15.29 -20.96 -4.19
CA LEU A 184 -13.83 -21.07 -4.10
C LEU A 184 -13.36 -22.40 -3.52
N VAL A 185 -14.14 -23.01 -2.61
CA VAL A 185 -13.74 -24.22 -1.88
C VAL A 185 -13.53 -25.44 -2.78
N ASP A 186 -14.23 -25.49 -3.91
CA ASP A 186 -14.10 -26.54 -4.92
C ASP A 186 -12.88 -26.34 -5.83
N GLN A 187 -12.31 -25.14 -5.82
CA GLN A 187 -11.13 -24.76 -6.61
C GLN A 187 -9.85 -24.74 -5.76
N ALA A 188 -9.94 -24.99 -4.45
CA ALA A 188 -8.88 -24.83 -3.44
C ALA A 188 -8.44 -26.17 -2.88
#